data_AF-A0A949ACR0-F1
#
_entry.id   AF-A0A949ACR0-F1
#
_cell.length_a   1.000
_cell.length_b   1.000
_cell.length_c   1.000
_cell.angle_alpha   90.00
_cell.angle_beta   90.00
_cell.angle_gamma   90.00
#
_symmetry.space_group_name_H-M   'P 1'
#
loop_
_entity.id
_entity.type
_entity.pdbx_description
1 polymer ?
#
loop_
_entity_poly.entity_id
_entity_poly.type
_entity_poly.pdbx_seq_one_letter_code
_entity_poly.pdbx_strand_id
1 'polypeptide(L)' 'MAVKLVSSKEIIKRHHIPYFIINYYTKKGVFKVVKKEGNRRLYSLEEIETRLKEKGVI' A
#
# COMPACT_ATOMS: atom_id res chain seq x y z
N MET A 1 11.64 11.93 -10.36
CA MET A 1 10.23 11.88 -9.92
C MET A 1 10.22 11.61 -8.41
N ALA A 2 9.50 12.40 -7.63
CA ALA A 2 9.43 12.21 -6.19
C ALA A 2 8.53 11.01 -5.86
N VAL A 3 9.08 9.99 -5.20
CA VAL A 3 8.31 8.80 -4.80
C VAL A 3 7.28 9.23 -3.76
N LYS A 4 5.99 9.21 -4.13
CA LYS A 4 4.93 9.55 -3.19
C LYS A 4 4.71 8.39 -2.22
N LEU A 5 5.09 8.61 -0.97
CA LEU A 5 4.87 7.65 0.10
C LEU A 5 3.49 7.83 0.69
N VAL A 6 2.77 6.73 0.86
CA VAL A 6 1.42 6.69 1.43
C VAL A 6 1.35 5.73 2.59
N SER A 7 0.57 6.11 3.59
CA SER A 7 0.24 5.24 4.71
C SER A 7 -0.86 4.25 4.35
N SER A 8 -1.00 3.17 5.13
CA SER A 8 -2.16 2.27 4.99
C SER A 8 -3.49 3.01 5.06
N LYS A 9 -3.59 4.08 5.87
CA LYS A 9 -4.80 4.90 5.99
C LYS A 9 -5.14 5.64 4.69
N GLU A 10 -4.14 6.15 4.00
CA GLU A 10 -4.35 6.81 2.70
C GLU A 10 -4.74 5.82 1.61
N ILE A 11 -4.13 4.63 1.61
CA ILE A 11 -4.48 3.57 0.66
C ILE A 11 -5.96 3.19 0.81
N ILE A 12 -6.43 3.03 2.06
CA ILE A 12 -7.86 2.77 2.36
C ILE A 12 -8.74 3.89 1.79
N LYS A 13 -8.38 5.16 2.04
CA LYS A 13 -9.17 6.30 1.56
C LYS A 13 -9.18 6.44 0.04
N ARG A 14 -8.07 6.13 -0.62
CA ARG A 14 -7.91 6.33 -2.07
C ARG A 14 -8.56 5.22 -2.89
N HIS A 15 -8.37 3.97 -2.47
CA HIS A 15 -8.81 2.80 -3.24
C HIS A 15 -10.02 2.11 -2.61
N HIS A 16 -10.56 2.64 -1.51
CA HIS A 16 -11.67 2.04 -0.75
C HIS A 16 -11.42 0.59 -0.34
N ILE A 17 -10.14 0.17 -0.28
CA ILE A 17 -9.79 -1.18 0.12
C ILE A 17 -9.69 -1.30 1.65
N PRO A 18 -10.22 -2.37 2.26
CA PRO A 18 -10.10 -2.60 3.69
C PRO A 18 -8.65 -2.78 4.16
N TYR A 19 -8.37 -2.39 5.40
CA TYR A 19 -7.05 -2.60 6.02
C TYR A 19 -6.61 -4.07 5.99
N PHE A 20 -7.54 -5.02 6.14
CA PHE A 20 -7.19 -6.45 6.15
C PHE A 20 -6.58 -6.90 4.82
N ILE A 21 -7.04 -6.36 3.68
CA ILE A 21 -6.47 -6.62 2.35
C ILE A 21 -5.05 -6.07 2.27
N ILE A 22 -4.84 -4.83 2.73
CA ILE A 22 -3.51 -4.20 2.76
C ILE A 22 -2.55 -5.02 3.61
N ASN A 23 -2.99 -5.44 4.80
CA ASN A 23 -2.18 -6.25 5.70
C ASN A 23 -1.91 -7.65 5.12
N TYR A 24 -2.88 -8.26 4.46
CA TYR A 24 -2.74 -9.54 3.78
C TYR A 24 -1.67 -9.47 2.68
N TYR A 25 -1.75 -8.47 1.81
CA TYR A 25 -0.76 -8.26 0.75
C TYR A 25 0.62 -7.84 1.29
N THR A 26 0.67 -7.08 2.38
CA THR A 26 1.93 -6.77 3.07
C THR A 26 2.58 -8.04 3.64
N LYS A 27 1.80 -8.90 4.32
CA LYS A 27 2.32 -10.17 4.88
C LYS A 27 2.76 -11.15 3.81
N LYS A 28 2.09 -11.16 2.65
CA LYS A 28 2.49 -11.97 1.49
C LYS A 28 3.67 -11.40 0.69
N GLY A 29 4.23 -10.25 1.11
CA GLY A 29 5.34 -9.60 0.39
C GLY A 29 4.93 -8.95 -0.94
N VAL A 30 3.62 -8.82 -1.21
CA VAL A 30 3.10 -8.17 -2.42
C VAL A 30 3.28 -6.65 -2.31
N PHE A 31 3.02 -6.09 -1.12
CA PHE A 31 3.27 -4.67 -0.84
C PHE A 31 4.58 -4.51 -0.08
N LYS A 32 5.54 -3.78 -0.64
CA LYS A 32 6.80 -3.51 0.05
C LYS A 32 6.66 -2.27 0.91
N VAL A 33 7.04 -2.42 2.18
CA VAL A 33 7.12 -1.29 3.10
C VAL A 33 8.42 -0.55 2.78
N VAL A 34 8.29 0.67 2.28
CA VAL A 34 9.43 1.51 1.89
C VAL A 34 10.07 2.15 3.12
N LYS A 35 9.24 2.60 4.07
CA LYS A 35 9.71 3.25 5.30
C LYS A 35 8.80 2.89 6.47
N LYS A 36 9.38 2.83 7.66
CA LYS A 36 8.63 2.80 8.92
C LYS A 36 8.85 4.13 9.63
N GLU A 37 7.77 4.80 10.00
CA GLU A 37 7.80 6.00 10.86
C GLU A 37 7.02 5.67 12.14
N GLY A 38 7.77 5.29 13.18
CA GLY A 38 7.21 4.70 14.40
C GLY A 38 6.38 3.46 14.06
N ASN A 39 5.10 3.48 14.43
CA ASN A 39 4.15 2.38 14.17
C ASN A 39 3.49 2.47 12.78
N ARG A 40 3.81 3.47 11.96
CA ARG A 40 3.23 3.64 10.62
C ARG A 40 4.12 2.98 9.58
N ARG A 41 3.52 2.16 8.72
CA ARG A 41 4.14 1.61 7.52
C ARG A 41 3.81 2.53 6.35
N LEU A 42 4.83 2.97 5.64
CA LEU A 42 4.72 3.75 4.43
C LEU A 42 5.06 2.89 3.22
N TYR A 43 4.31 3.08 2.17
CA TYR A 43 4.37 2.33 0.92
C TYR A 43 4.58 3.30 -0.23
N SER A 44 5.22 2.85 -1.30
CA SER A 44 5.21 3.63 -2.54
C SER A 44 3.82 3.56 -3.15
N LEU A 45 3.19 4.72 -3.36
CA LEU A 45 1.87 4.79 -3.97
C LEU A 45 1.85 4.14 -5.36
N GLU A 46 2.86 4.43 -6.18
CA GLU A 46 2.98 3.85 -7.52
C GLU A 46 3.05 2.32 -7.46
N GLU A 47 3.86 1.77 -6.55
CA GLU A 47 3.96 0.31 -6.41
C GLU A 47 2.63 -0.29 -5.95
N ILE A 48 1.93 0.36 -5.01
CA ILE A 48 0.61 -0.09 -4.55
C ILE A 48 -0.39 -0.10 -5.71
N GLU A 49 -0.46 0.98 -6.50
CA GLU A 49 -1.37 1.08 -7.63
C GLU A 49 -1.07 0.04 -8.71
N THR A 50 0.21 -0.16 -9.05
CA THR A 50 0.63 -1.22 -9.98
C THR A 50 0.22 -2.59 -9.46
N ARG A 51 0.52 -2.91 -8.21
CA ARG A 51 0.22 -4.23 -7.62
C ARG A 51 -1.26 -4.48 -7.47
N LEU A 52 -2.05 -3.46 -7.10
CA LEU A 52 -3.49 -3.59 -7.01
C LEU A 52 -4.12 -3.87 -8.39
N LYS A 53 -3.65 -3.16 -9.42
CA LYS A 53 -4.08 -3.37 -10.81
C LYS A 53 -3.68 -4.76 -11.32
N GLU A 54 -2.44 -5.21 -11.07
CA GLU A 54 -1.98 -6.57 -11.43
C GLU A 54 -2.80 -7.67 -10.74
N LYS A 55 -3.36 -7.39 -9.55
CA LYS A 55 -4.20 -8.33 -8.79
C LYS A 55 -5.69 -8.20 -9.11
N GLY A 56 -6.10 -7.28 -9.99
CA GLY A 56 -7.49 -7.03 -10.33
C GLY A 56 -8.33 -6.53 -9.15
N VAL A 57 -7.70 -5.84 -8.20
CA VAL A 57 -8.37 -5.28 -7.01
C VAL A 57 -8.92 -3.89 -7.30
N ILE A 58 -8.29 -3.16 -8.23
CA ILE A 58 -8.73 -1.88 -8.79
C ILE A 58 -8.62 -1.90 -10.31
#